data_AF-A0A5N8URU6-F1
#
_entry.id   AF-A0A5N8URU6-F1
#
_cell.length_a   1.000
_cell.length_b   1.000
_cell.length_c   1.000
_cell.angle_alpha   90.00
_cell.angle_beta   90.00
_cell.angle_gamma   90.00
#
_symmetry.space_group_name_H-M   'P 1'
#
loop_
_entity.id
_entity.type
_entity.pdbx_description
1 polymer ?
#
loop_
_entity_poly.entity_id
_entity_poly.type
_entity_poly.pdbx_seq_one_letter_code
_entity_poly.pdbx_strand_id
1 'polypeptide(L)'
;MTLAIEQLGEDIWAHEDTMPLGGTQLRLRMTVVKLACGGLWLHTPTKLSPELQVAMDKLGQVRYLVGPSNGHNIWLNDWQSAYPEAKMYVSGGIPKKISIENYQVLDEHFDNIWSDDFERLYMPGVSFFNESVFFHKKSKSLLVTDLIQNHSDACPSGFAGLMTKCVFRPLGFKDQCVAPPLKMGFTIKDKPAFSLFITKIKAWDFDKIVVTHGDVITQDAKAVFAGLVQRFID
;
A
#
# COMPACT_ATOMS: atom_id res chain seq x y z
N MET A 1 13.25 -10.87 21.65
CA MET A 1 13.53 -10.38 20.29
C MET A 1 12.20 -10.15 19.61
N THR A 2 11.83 -8.90 19.36
CA THR A 2 10.67 -8.60 18.52
C THR A 2 10.96 -9.16 17.14
N LEU A 3 10.04 -9.95 16.58
CA LEU A 3 10.19 -10.42 15.20
C LEU A 3 10.22 -9.19 14.29
N ALA A 4 11.12 -9.17 13.29
CA ALA A 4 11.15 -8.08 12.30
C ALA A 4 9.83 -7.99 11.52
N ILE A 5 9.08 -9.09 11.43
CA ILE A 5 7.77 -9.16 10.81
C ILE A 5 6.71 -9.71 11.77
N GLU A 6 5.50 -9.20 11.68
CA GLU A 6 4.33 -9.67 12.42
C GLU A 6 3.36 -10.38 11.47
N GLN A 7 2.77 -11.50 11.91
CA GLN A 7 1.80 -12.22 11.09
C GLN A 7 0.42 -11.55 11.15
N LEU A 8 -0.14 -11.17 10.01
CA LEU A 8 -1.47 -10.55 9.90
C LEU A 8 -2.59 -11.58 9.64
N GLY A 9 -2.22 -12.79 9.24
CA GLY A 9 -3.12 -13.87 8.86
C GLY A 9 -2.37 -15.03 8.21
N GLU A 10 -3.10 -15.96 7.63
CA GLU A 10 -2.49 -17.08 6.90
C GLU A 10 -1.73 -16.56 5.67
N ASP A 11 -0.45 -16.93 5.57
CA ASP A 11 0.46 -16.55 4.48
C ASP A 11 0.64 -15.04 4.25
N ILE A 12 0.36 -14.21 5.26
CA ILE A 12 0.53 -12.75 5.19
C ILE A 12 1.16 -12.18 6.46
N TRP A 13 2.19 -11.34 6.28
CA TRP A 13 2.93 -10.67 7.34
C TRP A 13 3.10 -9.18 7.04
N ALA A 14 3.42 -8.40 8.06
CA ALA A 14 3.77 -7.00 7.95
C ALA A 14 5.11 -6.69 8.61
N HIS A 15 5.87 -5.77 8.01
CA HIS A 15 6.96 -5.06 8.65
C HIS A 15 6.55 -3.59 8.80
N GLU A 16 6.57 -3.09 10.02
CA GLU A 16 6.30 -1.68 10.33
C GLU A 16 7.61 -0.87 10.32
N ASP A 17 7.56 0.33 9.76
CA ASP A 17 8.69 1.27 9.79
C ASP A 17 8.16 2.71 9.90
N THR A 18 9.05 3.68 10.04
CA THR A 18 8.73 5.10 9.99
C THR A 18 9.74 5.89 9.18
N MET A 19 9.30 6.99 8.57
CA MET A 19 10.21 7.96 7.97
C MET A 19 9.87 9.40 8.34
N PRO A 20 10.85 10.31 8.41
CA PRO A 20 10.59 11.72 8.62
C PRO A 20 9.76 12.32 7.47
N LEU A 21 8.67 12.99 7.79
CA LEU A 21 7.86 13.76 6.85
C LEU A 21 7.40 15.08 7.49
N GLY A 22 7.94 16.21 7.01
CA GLY A 22 7.50 17.54 7.44
C GLY A 22 7.55 17.77 8.96
N GLY A 23 8.60 17.29 9.62
CA GLY A 23 8.75 17.39 11.09
C GLY A 23 7.91 16.39 11.89
N THR A 24 7.24 15.45 11.23
CA THR A 24 6.51 14.32 11.84
C THR A 24 7.16 12.99 11.43
N GLN A 25 6.72 11.87 12.03
CA GLN A 25 7.07 10.52 11.58
C GLN A 25 5.89 9.93 10.84
N LEU A 26 6.06 9.66 9.54
CA LEU A 26 5.09 8.94 8.74
C LEU A 26 5.30 7.45 8.96
N ARG A 27 4.25 6.75 9.41
CA ARG A 27 4.25 5.29 9.49
C ARG A 27 4.22 4.65 8.12
N LEU A 28 4.95 3.56 7.97
CA LEU A 28 5.10 2.79 6.76
C LEU A 28 4.85 1.32 7.09
N ARG A 29 4.25 0.59 6.15
CA ARG A 29 4.09 -0.86 6.24
C ARG A 29 4.53 -1.50 4.94
N MET A 30 5.45 -2.44 5.03
CA MET A 30 5.65 -3.45 3.98
C MET A 30 4.73 -4.62 4.30
N THR A 31 3.99 -5.11 3.31
CA THR A 31 3.23 -6.36 3.45
C THR A 31 3.93 -7.47 2.68
N VAL A 32 4.09 -8.62 3.31
CA VAL A 32 4.73 -9.80 2.73
C VAL A 32 3.68 -10.89 2.59
N VAL A 33 3.51 -11.42 1.40
CA VAL A 33 2.63 -12.57 1.14
C VAL A 33 3.46 -13.73 0.63
N LYS A 34 3.20 -14.94 1.15
CA LYS A 34 3.73 -16.17 0.58
C LYS A 34 2.75 -16.69 -0.46
N LEU A 35 3.19 -16.73 -1.72
CA LEU A 35 2.34 -17.12 -2.85
C LEU A 35 2.09 -18.62 -2.89
N ALA A 36 0.94 -19.04 -3.42
CA ALA A 36 0.61 -20.44 -3.65
C ALA A 36 1.61 -21.14 -4.59
N CYS A 37 2.15 -20.42 -5.57
CA CYS A 37 3.21 -20.92 -6.46
C CYS A 37 4.61 -20.95 -5.82
N GLY A 38 4.71 -20.58 -4.54
CA GLY A 38 5.94 -20.47 -3.77
C GLY A 38 6.64 -19.12 -3.89
N GLY A 39 7.52 -18.84 -2.94
CA GLY A 39 8.24 -17.57 -2.81
C GLY A 39 7.38 -16.45 -2.23
N LEU A 40 8.02 -15.31 -2.02
CA LEU A 40 7.46 -14.15 -1.35
C LEU A 40 7.19 -13.01 -2.33
N TRP A 41 6.07 -12.35 -2.09
CA TRP A 41 5.61 -11.15 -2.76
C TRP A 41 5.58 -10.01 -1.75
N LEU A 42 6.37 -8.97 -2.01
CA LEU A 42 6.59 -7.85 -1.09
C LEU A 42 5.95 -6.60 -1.64
N HIS A 43 4.92 -6.12 -0.95
CA HIS A 43 4.19 -4.90 -1.26
C HIS A 43 4.71 -3.73 -0.42
N THR A 44 4.98 -2.61 -1.09
CA THR A 44 5.51 -1.39 -0.49
C THR A 44 6.74 -1.63 0.41
N PRO A 45 7.85 -2.17 -0.13
CA PRO A 45 9.04 -2.46 0.68
C PRO A 45 9.51 -1.24 1.47
N THR A 46 9.76 -1.42 2.76
CA THR A 46 10.32 -0.40 3.68
C THR A 46 11.84 -0.43 3.66
N LYS A 47 12.52 0.32 4.54
CA LYS A 47 13.97 0.25 4.63
C LYS A 47 14.43 -1.17 4.96
N LEU A 48 15.35 -1.71 4.17
CA LEU A 48 15.95 -3.02 4.43
C LEU A 48 16.95 -2.90 5.58
N SER A 49 16.73 -3.68 6.65
CA SER A 49 17.72 -3.89 7.71
C SER A 49 18.30 -5.30 7.65
N PRO A 50 19.48 -5.55 8.25
CA PRO A 50 20.04 -6.90 8.35
C PRO A 50 19.08 -7.90 9.02
N GLU A 51 18.35 -7.47 10.05
CA GLU A 51 17.39 -8.32 10.76
C GLU A 51 16.18 -8.66 9.88
N LEU A 52 15.70 -7.69 9.09
CA LEU A 52 14.62 -7.90 8.14
C LEU A 52 15.07 -8.82 6.99
N GLN A 53 16.28 -8.65 6.48
CA GLN A 53 16.85 -9.55 5.47
C GLN A 53 16.91 -11.00 5.97
N VAL A 54 17.42 -11.22 7.18
CA VAL A 54 17.43 -12.55 7.82
C VAL A 54 16.01 -13.11 8.00
N ALA A 55 15.03 -12.26 8.31
CA ALA A 55 13.64 -12.69 8.43
C ALA A 55 13.05 -13.14 7.08
N MET A 56 13.35 -12.43 5.99
CA MET A 56 12.93 -12.80 4.63
C MET A 56 13.59 -14.10 4.18
N ASP A 57 14.91 -14.24 4.37
CA ASP A 57 15.66 -15.45 3.99
C ASP A 57 15.11 -16.71 4.69
N LYS A 58 14.66 -16.57 5.94
CA LYS A 58 14.01 -17.65 6.69
C LYS A 58 12.60 -17.94 6.22
N LEU A 59 11.86 -16.92 5.79
CA LEU A 59 10.46 -17.04 5.39
C LEU A 59 10.32 -17.67 3.99
N GLY A 60 11.24 -17.34 3.07
CA GLY A 60 11.32 -17.93 1.74
C GLY A 60 12.00 -17.03 0.71
N GLN A 61 12.15 -17.54 -0.51
CA GLN A 61 12.73 -16.78 -1.63
C GLN A 61 11.88 -15.54 -1.95
N VAL A 62 12.46 -14.34 -1.84
CA VAL A 62 11.85 -13.11 -2.37
C VAL A 62 11.78 -13.20 -3.89
N ARG A 63 10.57 -13.30 -4.44
CA ARG A 63 10.33 -13.43 -5.89
C ARG A 63 9.83 -12.15 -6.52
N TYR A 64 9.06 -11.35 -5.80
CA TYR A 64 8.39 -10.18 -6.35
C TYR A 64 8.53 -8.97 -5.43
N LEU A 65 9.01 -7.87 -5.99
CA LEU A 65 9.04 -6.55 -5.36
C LEU A 65 7.97 -5.68 -6.01
N VAL A 66 7.04 -5.16 -5.20
CA VAL A 66 5.87 -4.43 -5.70
C VAL A 66 5.82 -3.01 -5.14
N GLY A 67 6.00 -2.04 -6.05
CA GLY A 67 5.79 -0.61 -5.83
C GLY A 67 4.43 -0.19 -6.43
N PRO A 68 3.31 -0.43 -5.74
CA PRO A 68 1.96 -0.39 -6.31
C PRO A 68 1.45 1.02 -6.62
N SER A 69 2.02 2.07 -6.00
CA SER A 69 1.67 3.47 -6.24
C SER A 69 2.92 4.34 -6.40
N ASN A 70 2.75 5.54 -6.93
CA ASN A 70 3.87 6.42 -7.31
C ASN A 70 4.75 6.86 -6.13
N GLY A 71 4.28 6.77 -4.88
CA GLY A 71 4.99 7.22 -3.68
C GLY A 71 5.97 6.20 -3.11
N HIS A 72 5.75 4.91 -3.36
CA HIS A 72 6.40 3.83 -2.61
C HIS A 72 7.53 3.20 -3.41
N ASN A 73 8.55 4.01 -3.70
CA ASN A 73 9.70 3.60 -4.52
C ASN A 73 11.07 3.76 -3.85
N ILE A 74 11.15 4.44 -2.71
CA ILE A 74 12.41 4.90 -2.09
C ILE A 74 13.40 3.76 -1.85
N TRP A 75 12.91 2.58 -1.46
CA TRP A 75 13.75 1.43 -1.09
C TRP A 75 13.84 0.35 -2.16
N LEU A 76 13.19 0.51 -3.32
CA LEU A 76 13.11 -0.56 -4.33
C LEU A 76 14.50 -0.97 -4.86
N ASN A 77 15.42 -0.02 -5.02
CA ASN A 77 16.78 -0.32 -5.49
C ASN A 77 17.60 -1.10 -4.45
N ASP A 78 17.46 -0.78 -3.17
CA ASP A 78 18.14 -1.50 -2.08
C ASP A 78 17.65 -2.96 -2.02
N TRP A 79 16.34 -3.15 -2.14
CA TRP A 79 15.73 -4.49 -2.20
C TRP A 79 16.14 -5.26 -3.45
N GLN A 80 16.16 -4.63 -4.63
CA GLN A 80 16.62 -5.28 -5.86
C GLN A 80 18.09 -5.68 -5.78
N SER A 81 18.93 -4.86 -5.15
CA SER A 81 20.35 -5.15 -4.95
C SER A 81 20.55 -6.35 -4.00
N ALA A 82 19.73 -6.44 -2.95
CA ALA A 82 19.76 -7.55 -2.00
C ALA A 82 19.20 -8.87 -2.59
N TYR A 83 18.21 -8.77 -3.49
CA TYR A 83 17.54 -9.91 -4.12
C TYR A 83 17.52 -9.72 -5.65
N PRO A 84 18.66 -9.90 -6.34
CA PRO A 84 18.79 -9.59 -7.76
C PRO A 84 17.87 -10.41 -8.67
N GLU A 85 17.48 -11.61 -8.23
CA GLU A 85 16.54 -12.49 -8.95
C GLU A 85 15.06 -12.11 -8.77
N ALA A 86 14.76 -11.22 -7.81
CA ALA A 86 13.39 -10.76 -7.59
C ALA A 86 12.94 -9.90 -8.77
N LYS A 87 11.72 -10.15 -9.26
CA LYS A 87 11.13 -9.38 -10.35
C LYS A 87 10.42 -8.15 -9.79
N MET A 88 10.69 -7.00 -10.39
CA MET A 88 10.12 -5.73 -9.94
C MET A 88 8.87 -5.36 -10.72
N TYR A 89 7.82 -4.97 -10.00
CA TYR A 89 6.54 -4.52 -10.55
C TYR A 89 6.19 -3.16 -9.95
N VAL A 90 6.03 -2.13 -10.77
CA VAL A 90 5.89 -0.75 -10.29
C VAL A 90 4.76 -0.01 -10.99
N SER A 91 4.15 0.94 -10.29
CA SER A 91 3.25 1.90 -10.91
C SER A 91 3.97 2.72 -11.99
N GLY A 92 3.25 3.11 -13.04
CA GLY A 92 3.83 3.79 -14.21
C GLY A 92 4.49 5.15 -13.96
N GLY A 93 4.31 5.75 -12.77
CA GLY A 93 5.01 6.99 -12.41
C GLY A 93 6.34 6.78 -11.69
N ILE A 94 6.67 5.57 -11.22
CA ILE A 94 7.95 5.29 -10.54
C ILE A 94 9.17 5.36 -11.48
N PRO A 95 9.14 4.81 -12.71
CA PRO A 95 10.32 4.81 -13.59
C PRO A 95 10.84 6.22 -13.94
N LYS A 96 10.02 7.26 -13.73
CA LYS A 96 10.39 8.66 -13.95
C LYS A 96 11.13 9.29 -12.76
N LYS A 97 11.17 8.61 -11.62
CA LYS A 97 11.68 9.13 -10.33
C LYS A 97 13.00 8.49 -9.91
N ILE A 98 13.21 7.23 -10.27
CA ILE A 98 14.41 6.48 -9.93
C ILE A 98 14.88 5.67 -11.15
N SER A 99 16.18 5.42 -11.23
CA SER A 99 16.75 4.57 -12.26
C SER A 99 16.50 3.11 -11.88
N ILE A 100 15.53 2.49 -12.55
CA ILE A 100 15.23 1.05 -12.47
C ILE A 100 15.32 0.46 -13.88
N GLU A 101 16.13 -0.58 -14.05
CA GLU A 101 16.43 -1.12 -15.38
C GLU A 101 15.48 -2.26 -15.77
N ASN A 102 15.13 -3.13 -14.82
CA ASN A 102 14.34 -4.34 -15.07
C ASN A 102 13.06 -4.32 -14.24
N TYR A 103 11.96 -3.83 -14.83
CA TYR A 103 10.65 -3.78 -14.17
C TYR A 103 9.50 -4.03 -15.14
N GLN A 104 8.35 -4.39 -14.57
CA GLN A 104 7.05 -4.46 -15.24
C GLN A 104 6.16 -3.34 -14.71
N VAL A 105 5.35 -2.73 -15.57
CA VAL A 105 4.42 -1.67 -15.16
C VAL A 105 3.10 -2.29 -14.67
N LEU A 106 2.63 -1.84 -13.51
CA LEU A 106 1.32 -2.18 -12.93
C LEU A 106 0.27 -1.15 -13.34
N ASP A 107 -0.12 -1.17 -14.61
CA ASP A 107 -1.18 -0.32 -15.16
C ASP A 107 -2.47 -1.12 -15.44
N GLU A 108 -3.37 -0.52 -16.23
CA GLU A 108 -4.62 -1.12 -16.67
C GLU A 108 -4.46 -2.29 -17.64
N HIS A 109 -3.31 -2.42 -18.30
CA HIS A 109 -3.03 -3.49 -19.27
C HIS A 109 -2.27 -4.67 -18.65
N PHE A 110 -1.80 -4.53 -17.41
CA PHE A 110 -1.10 -5.59 -16.70
C PHE A 110 -2.00 -6.82 -16.45
N ASP A 111 -1.62 -7.94 -17.05
CA ASP A 111 -2.23 -9.25 -16.79
C ASP A 111 -1.85 -9.76 -15.40
N ASN A 112 -2.84 -10.13 -14.60
CA ASN A 112 -2.63 -10.49 -13.20
C ASN A 112 -2.05 -11.92 -13.08
N ILE A 113 -0.73 -12.01 -13.17
CA ILE A 113 0.01 -13.28 -12.99
C ILE A 113 -0.10 -13.87 -11.58
N TRP A 114 -0.63 -13.11 -10.61
CA TRP A 114 -0.85 -13.56 -9.23
C TRP A 114 -2.32 -13.89 -8.97
N SER A 115 -3.09 -14.19 -10.01
CA SER A 115 -4.54 -14.42 -9.94
C SER A 115 -4.96 -15.58 -9.03
N ASP A 116 -4.08 -16.56 -8.76
CA ASP A 116 -4.35 -17.62 -7.77
C ASP A 116 -4.45 -17.06 -6.34
N ASP A 117 -3.65 -16.05 -6.01
CA ASP A 117 -3.53 -15.48 -4.66
C ASP A 117 -4.32 -14.16 -4.51
N PHE A 118 -4.42 -13.36 -5.59
CA PHE A 118 -4.96 -12.01 -5.55
C PHE A 118 -6.00 -11.72 -6.64
N GLU A 119 -7.06 -11.00 -6.27
CA GLU A 119 -7.71 -10.10 -7.23
C GLU A 119 -6.95 -8.77 -7.28
N ARG A 120 -6.92 -8.10 -8.44
CA ARG A 120 -6.22 -6.81 -8.62
C ARG A 120 -7.10 -5.83 -9.37
N LEU A 121 -7.06 -4.56 -8.97
CA LEU A 121 -7.60 -3.45 -9.76
C LEU A 121 -6.60 -2.29 -9.84
N TYR A 122 -6.52 -1.66 -11.01
CA TYR A 122 -5.79 -0.42 -11.23
C TYR A 122 -6.69 0.79 -11.02
N MET A 123 -6.23 1.79 -10.28
CA MET A 123 -6.97 3.03 -10.04
C MET A 123 -6.92 3.96 -11.25
N PRO A 124 -8.06 4.19 -11.95
CA PRO A 124 -8.06 4.93 -13.20
C PRO A 124 -8.11 6.45 -12.98
N GLY A 125 -7.56 7.20 -13.94
CA GLY A 125 -7.81 8.65 -14.05
C GLY A 125 -7.10 9.54 -13.01
N VAL A 126 -6.11 9.02 -12.27
CA VAL A 126 -5.37 9.78 -11.24
C VAL A 126 -3.86 9.87 -11.56
N SER A 127 -3.48 10.76 -12.47
CA SER A 127 -2.14 10.73 -13.11
C SER A 127 -0.93 10.86 -12.16
N PHE A 128 -1.03 11.58 -11.04
CA PHE A 128 0.09 11.79 -10.11
C PHE A 128 0.03 10.85 -8.89
N PHE A 129 -1.04 10.09 -8.75
CA PHE A 129 -1.38 9.36 -7.54
C PHE A 129 -2.11 8.07 -7.92
N ASN A 130 -1.65 7.36 -8.96
CA ASN A 130 -2.24 6.08 -9.32
C ASN A 130 -1.71 4.98 -8.39
N GLU A 131 -2.52 3.94 -8.24
CA GLU A 131 -2.29 2.83 -7.34
C GLU A 131 -2.91 1.58 -7.94
N SER A 132 -2.23 0.43 -7.82
CA SER A 132 -2.87 -0.88 -7.96
C SER A 132 -3.23 -1.41 -6.58
N VAL A 133 -4.51 -1.74 -6.38
CA VAL A 133 -5.00 -2.37 -5.14
C VAL A 133 -5.09 -3.88 -5.34
N PHE A 134 -4.90 -4.62 -4.25
CA PHE A 134 -4.92 -6.09 -4.28
C PHE A 134 -5.89 -6.62 -3.22
N PHE A 135 -6.59 -7.69 -3.53
CA PHE A 135 -7.36 -8.46 -2.55
C PHE A 135 -6.76 -9.84 -2.41
N HIS A 136 -6.09 -10.08 -1.28
CA HIS A 136 -5.52 -11.39 -0.96
C HIS A 136 -6.64 -12.33 -0.54
N LYS A 137 -6.91 -13.34 -1.39
CA LYS A 137 -8.06 -14.23 -1.27
C LYS A 137 -8.03 -15.02 0.02
N LYS A 138 -6.85 -15.55 0.36
CA LYS A 138 -6.66 -16.49 1.46
C LYS A 138 -6.89 -15.85 2.82
N SER A 139 -6.33 -14.65 3.04
CA SER A 139 -6.47 -13.94 4.31
C SER A 139 -7.61 -12.92 4.34
N LYS A 140 -8.39 -12.83 3.26
CA LYS A 140 -9.44 -11.82 3.05
C LYS A 140 -8.98 -10.37 3.30
N SER A 141 -7.74 -10.07 2.88
CA SER A 141 -7.14 -8.74 3.08
C SER A 141 -7.27 -7.87 1.84
N LEU A 142 -7.88 -6.70 1.96
CA LEU A 142 -7.73 -5.62 0.99
C LEU A 142 -6.41 -4.88 1.28
N LEU A 143 -5.49 -4.90 0.32
CA LEU A 143 -4.20 -4.21 0.36
C LEU A 143 -4.30 -2.91 -0.43
N VAL A 144 -4.04 -1.81 0.26
CA VAL A 144 -4.06 -0.45 -0.28
C VAL A 144 -2.86 0.33 0.24
N THR A 145 -2.43 1.31 -0.55
CA THR A 145 -1.38 2.26 -0.16
C THR A 145 -1.99 3.59 0.22
N ASP A 146 -2.23 4.44 -0.76
CA ASP A 146 -2.60 5.82 -0.53
C ASP A 146 -4.10 6.03 -0.67
N LEU A 147 -4.83 5.15 -1.38
CA LEU A 147 -6.29 5.19 -1.52
C LEU A 147 -6.98 5.32 -0.16
N ILE A 148 -6.57 4.54 0.84
CA ILE A 148 -7.06 4.61 2.23
C ILE A 148 -5.86 4.60 3.17
N GLN A 149 -5.91 5.48 4.17
CA GLN A 149 -4.92 5.60 5.25
C GLN A 149 -5.64 5.62 6.60
N ASN A 150 -4.95 5.24 7.68
CA ASN A 150 -5.53 5.18 9.03
C ASN A 150 -4.60 5.77 10.11
N HIS A 151 -4.65 7.09 10.28
CA HIS A 151 -3.80 7.86 11.18
C HIS A 151 -4.36 7.96 12.60
N SER A 152 -4.63 6.82 13.23
CA SER A 152 -5.22 6.70 14.59
C SER A 152 -4.29 7.10 15.74
N ASP A 153 -3.03 7.45 15.46
CA ASP A 153 -2.05 7.76 16.49
C ASP A 153 -2.37 9.05 17.27
N ALA A 154 -2.00 9.03 18.56
CA ALA A 154 -2.04 10.21 19.40
C ALA A 154 -1.21 11.33 18.76
N CYS A 155 -1.75 12.55 18.78
CA CYS A 155 -1.02 13.70 18.26
C CYS A 155 0.32 13.84 19.01
N PRO A 156 1.47 13.85 18.32
CA PRO A 156 2.76 14.00 19.00
C PRO A 156 2.85 15.35 19.72
N SER A 157 3.80 15.48 20.65
CA SER A 157 4.09 16.75 21.33
C SER A 157 5.06 17.62 20.51
N GLY A 158 5.25 18.88 20.95
CA GLY A 158 6.20 19.80 20.35
C GLY A 158 5.88 20.21 18.90
N PHE A 159 6.92 20.47 18.10
CA PHE A 159 6.78 20.94 16.72
C PHE A 159 6.05 19.92 15.82
N ALA A 160 6.30 18.62 16.00
CA ALA A 160 5.59 17.55 15.30
C ALA A 160 4.08 17.61 15.57
N GLY A 161 3.69 17.89 16.82
CA GLY A 161 2.30 18.10 17.23
C GLY A 161 1.66 19.31 16.56
N LEU A 162 2.41 20.41 16.47
CA LEU A 162 1.95 21.61 15.77
C LEU A 162 1.73 21.34 14.29
N MET A 163 2.68 20.69 13.61
CA MET A 163 2.55 20.29 12.21
C MET A 163 1.35 19.37 11.98
N THR A 164 1.15 18.39 12.88
CA THR A 164 -0.01 17.48 12.82
C THR A 164 -1.34 18.24 12.94
N LYS A 165 -1.47 19.12 13.94
CA LYS A 165 -2.71 19.85 14.22
C LYS A 165 -3.01 20.96 13.22
N CYS A 166 -1.99 21.68 12.76
CA CYS A 166 -2.16 22.89 11.95
C CYS A 166 -1.99 22.66 10.44
N VAL A 167 -1.39 21.54 10.02
CA VAL A 167 -1.14 21.25 8.60
C VAL A 167 -1.83 19.95 8.16
N PHE A 168 -1.42 18.80 8.71
CA PHE A 168 -1.87 17.50 8.21
C PHE A 168 -3.36 17.22 8.47
N ARG A 169 -3.85 17.46 9.70
CA ARG A 169 -5.26 17.23 10.03
C ARG A 169 -6.22 18.17 9.28
N PRO A 170 -5.94 19.49 9.13
CA PRO A 170 -6.75 20.37 8.29
C PRO A 170 -6.77 19.96 6.82
N LEU A 171 -5.66 19.41 6.30
CA LEU A 171 -5.62 18.82 4.95
C LEU A 171 -6.42 17.52 4.85
N GLY A 172 -6.80 16.90 5.96
CA GLY A 172 -7.64 15.70 5.99
C GLY A 172 -6.89 14.38 6.21
N PHE A 173 -5.58 14.42 6.48
CA PHE A 173 -4.79 13.27 6.91
C PHE A 173 -5.00 13.04 8.41
N LYS A 174 -6.13 12.41 8.76
CA LYS A 174 -6.52 12.13 10.15
C LYS A 174 -7.45 10.92 10.19
N ASP A 175 -7.37 10.17 11.29
CA ASP A 175 -8.21 9.00 11.53
C ASP A 175 -8.19 8.08 10.30
N GLN A 176 -9.29 7.39 10.03
CA GLN A 176 -9.51 6.69 8.78
C GLN A 176 -9.89 7.70 7.68
N CYS A 177 -9.14 7.71 6.58
CA CYS A 177 -9.42 8.63 5.48
C CYS A 177 -9.08 8.04 4.11
N VAL A 178 -9.87 8.41 3.10
CA VAL A 178 -9.35 8.43 1.73
C VAL A 178 -8.35 9.57 1.61
N ALA A 179 -7.25 9.33 0.90
CA ALA A 179 -6.24 10.35 0.67
C ALA A 179 -6.85 11.69 0.21
N PRO A 180 -6.51 12.80 0.90
CA PRO A 180 -7.07 14.10 0.59
C PRO A 180 -6.96 14.57 -0.87
N PRO A 181 -5.88 14.30 -1.62
CA PRO A 181 -5.85 14.62 -3.04
C PRO A 181 -7.03 14.04 -3.83
N LEU A 182 -7.48 12.81 -3.54
CA LEU A 182 -8.63 12.20 -4.20
C LEU A 182 -9.96 12.92 -3.91
N LYS A 183 -10.02 13.71 -2.83
CA LYS A 183 -11.19 14.51 -2.47
C LYS A 183 -11.25 15.83 -3.23
N MET A 184 -10.18 16.23 -3.91
CA MET A 184 -10.13 17.45 -4.73
C MET A 184 -10.77 17.20 -6.09
N GLY A 185 -11.75 18.03 -6.48
CA GLY A 185 -12.63 17.76 -7.63
C GLY A 185 -11.96 17.66 -9.01
N PHE A 186 -10.70 18.08 -9.12
CA PHE A 186 -9.91 18.06 -10.36
C PHE A 186 -8.90 16.90 -10.44
N THR A 187 -8.73 16.13 -9.36
CA THR A 187 -7.71 15.08 -9.29
C THR A 187 -8.12 13.81 -10.04
N ILE A 188 -9.40 13.45 -9.97
CA ILE A 188 -9.97 12.30 -10.68
C ILE A 188 -10.49 12.79 -12.04
N LYS A 189 -9.77 12.47 -13.11
CA LYS A 189 -10.11 12.89 -14.48
C LYS A 189 -11.27 12.08 -15.06
N ASP A 190 -11.32 10.79 -14.76
CA ASP A 190 -12.36 9.87 -15.23
C ASP A 190 -13.19 9.38 -14.05
N LYS A 191 -14.21 10.16 -13.68
CA LYS A 191 -15.09 9.85 -12.55
C LYS A 191 -15.90 8.57 -12.76
N PRO A 192 -16.50 8.31 -13.94
CA PRO A 192 -17.21 7.05 -14.19
C PRO A 192 -16.31 5.81 -14.02
N ALA A 193 -15.09 5.81 -14.58
CA ALA A 193 -14.18 4.69 -14.40
C ALA A 193 -13.75 4.53 -12.94
N PHE A 194 -13.52 5.64 -12.22
CA PHE A 194 -13.19 5.61 -10.81
C PHE A 194 -14.34 5.08 -9.94
N SER A 195 -15.58 5.48 -10.21
CA SER A 195 -16.77 4.95 -9.54
C SER A 195 -16.91 3.44 -9.75
N LEU A 196 -16.69 2.96 -10.98
CA LEU A 196 -16.67 1.53 -11.30
C LEU A 196 -15.55 0.78 -10.55
N PHE A 197 -14.35 1.37 -10.48
CA PHE A 197 -13.23 0.84 -9.71
C PHE A 197 -13.59 0.64 -8.22
N ILE A 198 -14.13 1.68 -7.58
CA ILE A 198 -14.59 1.61 -6.18
C ILE A 198 -15.71 0.58 -6.01
N THR A 199 -16.66 0.53 -6.93
CA THR A 199 -17.78 -0.43 -6.90
C THR A 199 -17.28 -1.87 -6.98
N LYS A 200 -16.28 -2.15 -7.83
CA LYS A 200 -15.66 -3.47 -7.92
C LYS A 200 -14.93 -3.87 -6.64
N ILE A 201 -14.16 -2.96 -6.03
CA ILE A 201 -13.52 -3.22 -4.72
C ILE A 201 -14.59 -3.50 -3.67
N LYS A 202 -15.67 -2.70 -3.64
CA LYS A 202 -16.79 -2.88 -2.71
C LYS A 202 -17.44 -4.26 -2.84
N ALA A 203 -17.35 -4.93 -3.99
CA ALA A 203 -17.87 -6.28 -4.20
C ALA A 203 -16.95 -7.40 -3.68
N TRP A 204 -15.66 -7.15 -3.43
CA TRP A 204 -14.74 -8.15 -2.89
C TRP A 204 -15.06 -8.53 -1.43
N ASP A 205 -14.85 -9.80 -1.05
CA ASP A 205 -15.15 -10.34 0.28
C ASP A 205 -13.96 -10.20 1.24
N PHE A 206 -13.54 -8.96 1.54
CA PHE A 206 -12.49 -8.67 2.52
C PHE A 206 -13.06 -8.40 3.92
N ASP A 207 -12.36 -8.83 4.96
CA ASP A 207 -12.68 -8.55 6.37
C ASP A 207 -11.68 -7.61 7.06
N LYS A 208 -10.58 -7.27 6.35
CA LYS A 208 -9.58 -6.30 6.80
C LYS A 208 -9.04 -5.45 5.66
N ILE A 209 -8.62 -4.23 6.00
CA ILE A 209 -7.91 -3.32 5.10
C ILE A 209 -6.51 -3.11 5.66
N VAL A 210 -5.52 -3.63 4.94
CA VAL A 210 -4.10 -3.45 5.24
C VAL A 210 -3.63 -2.22 4.47
N VAL A 211 -3.49 -1.12 5.21
CA VAL A 211 -3.02 0.18 4.70
C VAL A 211 -1.50 0.27 4.77
N THR A 212 -0.86 1.07 3.91
CA THR A 212 0.58 1.36 4.06
C THR A 212 0.86 2.39 5.17
N HIS A 213 -0.10 3.28 5.45
CA HIS A 213 0.07 4.37 6.42
C HIS A 213 -0.90 4.22 7.59
N GLY A 214 -0.34 3.88 8.76
CA GLY A 214 -1.07 3.78 10.04
C GLY A 214 -1.61 2.39 10.35
N ASP A 215 -2.70 2.28 11.10
CA ASP A 215 -3.16 0.98 11.64
C ASP A 215 -3.98 0.15 10.65
N VAL A 216 -3.80 -1.17 10.67
CA VAL A 216 -4.66 -2.10 9.91
C VAL A 216 -6.11 -1.98 10.39
N ILE A 217 -7.05 -1.84 9.47
CA ILE A 217 -8.47 -1.74 9.78
C ILE A 217 -9.06 -3.15 9.80
N THR A 218 -9.35 -3.66 10.99
CA THR A 218 -9.89 -5.02 11.20
C THR A 218 -11.33 -5.05 11.70
N GLN A 219 -11.82 -3.94 12.25
CA GLN A 219 -13.20 -3.81 12.74
C GLN A 219 -14.07 -3.20 11.65
N ASP A 220 -15.15 -3.90 11.31
CA ASP A 220 -16.15 -3.47 10.31
C ASP A 220 -15.54 -2.96 8.99
N ALA A 221 -14.47 -3.61 8.51
CA ALA A 221 -13.68 -3.16 7.36
C ALA A 221 -14.54 -2.83 6.13
N LYS A 222 -15.57 -3.63 5.84
CA LYS A 222 -16.54 -3.39 4.75
C LYS A 222 -17.31 -2.09 4.94
N ALA A 223 -17.79 -1.82 6.16
CA ALA A 223 -18.56 -0.62 6.48
C ALA A 223 -17.65 0.61 6.48
N VAL A 224 -16.45 0.51 7.04
CA VAL A 224 -15.43 1.57 6.99
C VAL A 224 -15.10 1.93 5.54
N PHE A 225 -14.79 0.93 4.70
CA PHE A 225 -14.53 1.15 3.28
C PHE A 225 -15.71 1.87 2.61
N ALA A 226 -16.94 1.36 2.79
CA ALA A 226 -18.13 1.94 2.19
C ALA A 226 -18.36 3.40 2.61
N GLY A 227 -18.21 3.71 3.90
CA GLY A 227 -18.37 5.07 4.41
C GLY A 227 -17.30 6.04 3.87
N LEU A 228 -16.05 5.57 3.76
CA LEU A 228 -14.93 6.36 3.25
C LEU A 228 -15.07 6.74 1.76
N VAL A 229 -15.62 5.83 0.95
CA VAL A 229 -15.66 5.97 -0.51
C VAL A 229 -17.02 6.38 -1.06
N GLN A 230 -18.05 6.51 -0.22
CA GLN A 230 -19.44 6.78 -0.64
C GLN A 230 -19.56 7.91 -1.67
N ARG A 231 -18.84 9.01 -1.44
CA ARG A 231 -18.80 10.19 -2.32
C ARG A 231 -18.32 9.96 -3.76
N PHE A 232 -17.78 8.78 -4.07
CA PHE A 232 -17.26 8.42 -5.40
C PHE A 232 -18.19 7.47 -6.16
N ILE A 233 -19.25 6.97 -5.51
CA ILE A 233 -20.20 6.02 -6.12
C ILE A 233 -21.47 6.75 -6.60
N ASP A 234 -21.74 7.94 -6.07
CA ASP A 234 -22.90 8.78 -6.39
C ASP A 234 -22.69 9.64 -7.67
#